data_AF-A0A9N9EMQ1-F1
#
_entry.id   AF-A0A9N9EMQ1-F1
#
_cell.length_a   1.000
_cell.length_b   1.000
_cell.length_c   1.000
_cell.angle_alpha   90.00
_cell.angle_beta   90.00
_cell.angle_gamma   90.00
#
_symmetry.space_group_name_H-M   'P 1'
#
loop_
_entity.id
_entity.type
_entity.pdbx_description
1 polymer ?
#
loop_
_entity_poly.entity_id
_entity_poly.type
_entity_poly.pdbx_seq_one_letter_code
_entity_poly.pdbx_strand_id
1 'polypeptide(L)'
;MATGKLSLFIILFLICVVFIELAQSIALNKRQSGSVAYADFISGGEKRGAAVTGRFVWTPISKSDTQVDGQFNSGFENSNIKDYSFFLEDKHGKIVYDLTENISKKVNIIVPGTSPYNECFADSFMKPDDIVGLNFIVKCQSEKIGEALIKYS
;
A
#
# COMPACT_ATOMS: atom_id res chain seq x y z
N MET A 1 -34.38 -51.48 -19.53
CA MET A 1 -34.67 -50.38 -18.58
C MET A 1 -33.36 -49.88 -17.95
N ALA A 2 -32.45 -49.31 -18.76
CA ALA A 2 -31.10 -48.89 -18.30
C ALA A 2 -30.55 -47.66 -19.04
N THR A 3 -31.32 -47.04 -19.93
CA THR A 3 -30.90 -45.92 -20.78
C THR A 3 -31.21 -44.55 -20.18
N GLY A 4 -32.27 -44.43 -19.36
CA GLY A 4 -32.66 -43.15 -18.74
C GLY A 4 -31.76 -42.71 -17.59
N LYS A 5 -31.18 -43.67 -16.84
CA LYS A 5 -30.29 -43.38 -15.70
C LYS A 5 -28.90 -42.94 -16.16
N LEU A 6 -28.36 -43.56 -17.22
CA LEU A 6 -27.05 -43.22 -17.79
C LEU A 6 -27.02 -41.80 -18.38
N SER A 7 -28.10 -41.40 -19.05
CA SER A 7 -28.25 -40.05 -19.62
C SER A 7 -28.21 -38.95 -18.55
N LEU A 8 -28.82 -39.21 -17.38
CA LEU A 8 -28.91 -38.23 -16.30
C LEU A 8 -27.55 -37.95 -15.65
N PHE A 9 -26.68 -38.96 -15.55
CA PHE A 9 -25.31 -38.79 -15.05
C PHE A 9 -24.44 -37.97 -16.02
N ILE A 10 -24.61 -38.15 -17.33
CA ILE A 10 -23.86 -37.40 -18.34
C ILE A 10 -24.26 -35.93 -18.31
N ILE A 11 -25.56 -35.63 -18.19
CA ILE A 11 -26.07 -34.27 -18.08
C ILE A 11 -25.57 -33.60 -16.80
N LEU A 12 -25.60 -34.30 -15.66
CA LEU A 12 -25.08 -33.77 -14.39
C LEU A 12 -23.58 -33.48 -14.46
N PHE A 13 -22.81 -34.37 -15.11
CA PHE A 13 -21.37 -34.18 -15.29
C PHE A 13 -21.06 -32.97 -16.19
N LEU A 14 -21.78 -32.80 -17.29
CA LEU A 14 -21.67 -31.63 -18.17
C LEU A 14 -21.99 -30.32 -17.44
N ILE A 15 -23.05 -30.33 -16.62
CA ILE A 15 -23.40 -29.18 -15.79
C ILE A 15 -22.27 -28.85 -14.82
N CYS A 16 -21.69 -29.85 -14.14
CA CYS A 16 -20.56 -29.63 -13.23
C CYS A 16 -19.33 -29.06 -13.94
N VAL A 17 -18.98 -29.54 -15.14
CA VAL A 17 -17.83 -29.01 -15.91
C VAL A 17 -18.05 -27.54 -16.29
N VAL A 18 -19.26 -27.18 -16.74
CA VAL A 18 -19.61 -25.77 -17.06
C VAL A 18 -19.54 -24.89 -15.81
N PHE A 19 -19.99 -25.36 -14.65
CA PHE A 19 -19.90 -24.60 -13.40
C PHE A 19 -18.45 -24.45 -12.89
N ILE A 20 -17.58 -25.44 -13.09
CA ILE A 20 -16.16 -25.35 -12.73
C ILE A 20 -15.43 -24.35 -13.64
N GLU A 21 -15.70 -24.35 -14.95
CA GLU A 21 -15.15 -23.36 -15.87
C GLU A 21 -15.67 -21.94 -15.57
N LEU A 22 -16.96 -21.78 -15.24
CA LEU A 22 -17.49 -20.48 -14.79
C LEU A 22 -16.83 -20.03 -13.48
N ALA A 23 -16.65 -20.92 -12.51
CA ALA A 23 -16.02 -20.58 -11.24
C ALA A 23 -14.53 -20.20 -11.41
N GLN A 24 -13.83 -20.77 -12.38
CA GLN A 24 -12.46 -20.38 -12.75
C GLN A 24 -12.42 -19.09 -13.61
N SER A 25 -13.51 -18.76 -14.31
CA SER A 25 -13.66 -17.51 -15.07
C SER A 25 -13.92 -16.28 -14.19
N ILE A 26 -14.32 -16.48 -12.93
CA ILE A 26 -14.14 -15.49 -11.86
C ILE A 26 -12.66 -15.51 -11.51
N ALA A 27 -11.86 -15.09 -12.49
CA ALA A 27 -10.44 -14.99 -12.39
C ALA A 27 -10.12 -14.26 -11.09
N LEU A 28 -9.20 -14.81 -10.30
CA LEU A 28 -8.34 -13.96 -9.50
C LEU A 28 -7.96 -12.80 -10.40
N ASN A 29 -8.46 -11.59 -10.11
CA ASN A 29 -8.02 -10.39 -10.79
C ASN A 29 -6.51 -10.36 -10.59
N LYS A 30 -5.80 -10.84 -11.61
CA LYS A 30 -4.36 -10.87 -11.65
C LYS A 30 -3.97 -9.43 -11.39
N ARG A 31 -3.31 -9.14 -10.26
CA ARG A 31 -2.86 -7.79 -9.90
C ARG A 31 -2.25 -7.21 -11.17
N GLN A 32 -2.90 -6.19 -11.74
CA GLN A 32 -2.39 -5.57 -12.95
C GLN A 32 -1.00 -5.03 -12.59
N SER A 33 0.01 -5.46 -13.35
CA SER A 33 1.36 -4.89 -13.22
C SER A 33 1.23 -3.38 -13.39
N GLY A 34 1.76 -2.59 -12.45
CA GLY A 34 1.55 -1.14 -12.44
C GLY A 34 0.26 -0.64 -11.79
N SER A 35 -0.48 -1.47 -11.03
CA SER A 35 -1.58 -0.96 -10.18
C SER A 35 -1.17 -0.65 -8.76
N VAL A 36 0.06 -0.94 -8.34
CA VAL A 36 0.53 -0.73 -6.96
C VAL A 36 1.66 0.27 -6.98
N ALA A 37 1.61 1.27 -6.10
CA ALA A 37 2.72 2.19 -5.89
C ALA A 37 3.46 1.87 -4.59
N TYR A 38 4.74 2.23 -4.53
CA TYR A 38 5.54 2.10 -3.32
C TYR A 38 6.50 3.27 -3.15
N ALA A 39 6.83 3.56 -1.90
CA ALA A 39 7.92 4.44 -1.49
C ALA A 39 8.92 3.61 -0.68
N ASP A 40 10.14 3.52 -1.20
CA ASP A 40 11.27 2.89 -0.51
C ASP A 40 12.14 3.95 0.13
N PHE A 41 12.16 3.96 1.46
CA PHE A 41 13.11 4.71 2.25
C PHE A 41 14.39 3.86 2.35
N ILE A 42 15.41 4.25 1.58
CA ILE A 42 16.71 3.56 1.56
C ILE A 42 17.72 4.42 2.31
N SER A 43 18.54 3.79 3.16
CA SER A 43 19.63 4.47 3.85
C SER A 43 20.62 5.00 2.81
N GLY A 44 20.78 6.32 2.70
CA GLY A 44 21.69 6.95 1.73
C GLY A 44 21.16 8.14 0.93
N GLY A 45 20.07 8.78 1.33
CA GLY A 45 19.65 10.07 0.74
C GLY A 45 20.71 11.16 0.93
N GLU A 46 20.79 12.11 -0.02
CA GLU A 46 21.86 13.12 -0.18
C GLU A 46 22.05 14.11 0.98
N LYS A 47 21.32 13.98 2.10
CA LYS A 47 21.41 14.88 3.26
C LYS A 47 21.74 14.09 4.53
N ARG A 48 22.82 14.50 5.20
CA ARG A 48 23.33 13.94 6.46
C ARG A 48 22.31 14.13 7.59
N GLY A 49 21.98 13.04 8.28
CA GLY A 49 21.00 12.90 9.36
C GLY A 49 20.48 11.46 9.32
N ALA A 50 20.10 10.84 10.44
CA ALA A 50 19.75 9.42 10.50
C ALA A 50 18.67 9.05 9.46
N ALA A 51 19.11 8.55 8.29
CA ALA A 51 18.22 8.32 7.17
C ALA A 51 17.20 7.25 7.56
N VAL A 52 15.93 7.65 7.59
CA VAL A 52 14.82 6.72 7.78
C VAL A 52 14.93 5.62 6.73
N THR A 53 14.73 4.38 7.15
CA THR A 53 14.57 3.25 6.23
C THR A 53 13.22 2.61 6.40
N GLY A 54 12.71 1.96 5.36
CA GLY A 54 11.37 1.38 5.40
C GLY A 54 10.73 1.32 4.02
N ARG A 55 9.48 0.85 4.00
CA ARG A 55 8.67 0.78 2.79
C ARG A 55 7.22 1.08 3.12
N PHE A 56 6.57 1.84 2.24
CA PHE A 56 5.13 1.98 2.20
C PHE A 56 4.61 1.59 0.82
N VAL A 57 3.44 0.96 0.78
CA VAL A 57 2.82 0.38 -0.41
C VAL A 57 1.36 0.81 -0.47
N TRP A 58 0.94 1.31 -1.62
CA TRP A 58 -0.43 1.71 -1.92
C TRP A 58 -1.03 0.69 -2.89
N THR A 59 -2.00 -0.08 -2.41
CA THR A 59 -2.68 -1.12 -3.17
C THR A 59 -4.14 -0.73 -3.37
N PRO A 60 -4.58 -0.43 -4.60
CA PRO A 60 -5.98 -0.26 -4.91
C PRO A 60 -6.73 -1.55 -4.61
N ILE A 61 -7.77 -1.46 -3.79
CA ILE A 61 -8.64 -2.59 -3.46
C ILE A 61 -10.03 -2.44 -4.08
N SER A 62 -10.41 -1.23 -4.47
CA SER A 62 -11.65 -0.95 -5.20
C SER A 62 -11.48 0.25 -6.14
N LYS A 63 -12.57 0.70 -6.77
CA LYS A 63 -12.57 1.92 -7.59
C LYS A 63 -12.39 3.20 -6.79
N SER A 64 -12.64 3.20 -5.50
CA SER A 64 -12.50 4.39 -4.63
C SER A 64 -11.50 4.20 -3.51
N ASP A 65 -11.15 2.95 -3.20
CA ASP A 65 -10.45 2.64 -1.96
C ASP A 65 -9.04 2.14 -2.23
N THR A 66 -8.09 2.64 -1.44
CA THR A 66 -6.69 2.24 -1.47
C THR A 66 -6.25 1.79 -0.09
N GLN A 67 -5.70 0.58 -0.02
CA GLN A 67 -5.04 0.07 1.17
C GLN A 67 -3.60 0.57 1.18
N VAL A 68 -3.19 1.18 2.29
CA VAL A 68 -1.82 1.62 2.53
C VAL A 68 -1.22 0.78 3.65
N ASP A 69 -0.15 0.06 3.31
CA ASP A 69 0.60 -0.77 4.23
C ASP A 69 2.04 -0.29 4.28
N GLY A 70 2.64 -0.24 5.46
CA GLY A 70 4.05 0.15 5.54
C GLY A 70 4.67 0.01 6.92
N GLN A 71 5.97 0.21 6.96
CA GLN A 71 6.74 0.22 8.19
C GLN A 71 8.05 0.96 7.97
N PHE A 72 8.48 1.70 8.99
CA PHE A 72 9.85 2.18 9.07
C PHE A 72 10.70 1.22 9.90
N ASN A 73 11.87 0.86 9.39
CA ASN A 73 12.79 -0.09 10.00
C ASN A 73 13.89 0.60 10.82
N SER A 74 14.23 1.85 10.51
CA SER A 74 15.24 2.64 11.22
C SER A 74 15.04 4.16 11.06
N GLY A 75 15.85 4.97 11.74
CA GLY A 75 15.94 6.43 11.59
C GLY A 75 15.17 7.25 12.63
N PHE A 76 14.45 6.59 13.55
CA PHE A 76 13.78 7.24 14.66
C PHE A 76 14.69 7.20 15.90
N GLU A 77 14.94 8.36 16.51
CA GLU A 77 15.89 8.50 17.63
C GLU A 77 15.22 8.54 19.01
N ASN A 78 13.92 8.81 19.05
CA ASN A 78 13.10 8.79 20.25
C ASN A 78 11.73 8.18 19.96
N SER A 79 11.05 7.70 21.00
CA SER A 79 9.75 6.99 20.87
C SER A 79 8.52 7.91 20.86
N ASN A 80 8.69 9.23 20.94
CA ASN A 80 7.57 10.17 21.00
C ASN A 80 7.06 10.50 19.59
N ILE A 81 5.98 9.84 19.18
CA ILE A 81 5.39 10.01 17.84
C ILE A 81 5.03 11.47 17.50
N LYS A 82 4.75 12.30 18.52
CA LYS A 82 4.42 13.73 18.33
C LYS A 82 5.60 14.58 17.86
N ASP A 83 6.82 14.08 18.00
CA ASP A 83 8.00 14.76 17.49
C ASP A 83 8.16 14.55 15.98
N TYR A 84 7.36 13.66 15.38
CA TYR A 84 7.46 13.29 13.97
C TYR A 84 6.23 13.74 13.17
N SER A 85 6.45 14.03 11.90
CA SER A 85 5.41 14.41 10.94
C SER A 85 5.67 13.78 9.57
N PHE A 86 4.58 13.55 8.84
CA PHE A 86 4.53 12.68 7.67
C PHE A 86 3.75 13.36 6.55
N PHE A 87 4.36 13.60 5.39
CA PHE A 87 3.76 14.40 4.32
C PHE A 87 3.95 13.77 2.94
N LEU A 88 2.99 14.00 2.05
CA LEU A 88 3.19 13.87 0.61
C LEU A 88 3.48 15.25 0.04
N GLU A 89 4.67 15.44 -0.52
CA GLU A 89 5.11 16.69 -1.15
C GLU A 89 5.24 16.52 -2.67
N ASP A 90 4.90 17.54 -3.45
CA ASP A 90 5.18 17.57 -4.88
C ASP A 90 6.68 17.83 -5.17
N LYS A 91 7.05 17.82 -6.45
CA LYS A 91 8.43 18.11 -6.89
C LYS A 91 8.93 19.52 -6.55
N HIS A 92 8.05 20.43 -6.13
CA HIS A 92 8.36 21.80 -5.72
C HIS A 92 8.40 21.94 -4.19
N GLY A 93 8.22 20.86 -3.42
CA GLY A 93 8.19 20.87 -1.97
C GLY A 93 6.88 21.40 -1.38
N LYS A 94 5.83 21.53 -2.18
CA LYS A 94 4.50 21.89 -1.67
C LYS A 94 3.86 20.64 -1.06
N ILE A 95 3.38 20.76 0.17
CA ILE A 95 2.58 19.70 0.81
C ILE A 95 1.26 19.55 0.04
N VAL A 96 1.07 18.37 -0.53
CA VAL A 96 -0.16 17.97 -1.23
C VAL A 96 -1.10 17.26 -0.25
N TYR A 97 -0.54 16.48 0.68
CA TYR A 97 -1.32 15.76 1.69
C TYR A 97 -0.53 15.63 3.00
N ASP A 98 -1.22 15.79 4.12
CA ASP A 98 -0.67 15.59 5.46
C ASP A 98 -1.16 14.23 6.02
N LEU A 99 -0.23 13.30 6.21
CA LEU A 99 -0.50 11.96 6.75
C LEU A 99 -0.20 11.86 8.25
N THR A 100 0.17 12.98 8.89
CA THR A 100 0.66 12.98 10.27
C THR A 100 -0.35 12.42 11.23
N GLU A 101 -1.62 12.82 11.13
CA GLU A 101 -2.68 12.34 12.02
C GLU A 101 -3.01 10.86 11.76
N ASN A 102 -3.07 10.43 10.49
CA ASN A 102 -3.36 9.05 10.11
C ASN A 102 -2.31 8.08 10.67
N ILE A 103 -1.03 8.39 10.47
CA ILE A 103 0.08 7.55 10.89
C ILE A 103 0.24 7.59 12.41
N SER A 104 0.21 8.77 13.02
CA SER A 104 0.48 8.93 14.45
C SER A 104 -0.55 8.24 15.36
N LYS A 105 -1.78 8.04 14.88
CA LYS A 105 -2.83 7.32 15.63
C LYS A 105 -2.67 5.79 15.58
N LYS A 106 -1.94 5.25 14.61
CA LYS A 106 -1.91 3.82 14.32
C LYS A 106 -0.54 3.18 14.49
N VAL A 107 0.49 3.99 14.60
CA VAL A 107 1.87 3.54 14.67
C VAL A 107 2.48 3.86 16.02
N ASN A 108 3.20 2.89 16.59
CA ASN A 108 4.08 3.11 17.72
C ASN A 108 5.53 3.15 17.23
N ILE A 109 6.32 4.11 17.72
CA ILE A 109 7.75 4.12 17.45
C ILE A 109 8.44 3.14 18.40
N ILE A 110 9.09 2.14 17.81
CA ILE A 110 9.92 1.15 18.50
C ILE A 110 11.33 1.38 17.96
N VAL A 111 12.06 2.29 18.60
CA VAL A 111 13.39 2.74 18.18
C VAL A 111 14.27 1.53 17.80
N PRO A 112 14.90 1.53 16.60
CA PRO A 112 15.03 2.67 15.69
C PRO A 112 13.91 2.83 14.65
N GLY A 113 12.88 1.97 14.65
CA GLY A 113 11.82 1.94 13.64
C GLY A 113 10.42 2.11 14.23
N THR A 114 9.43 1.49 13.60
CA THR A 114 8.03 1.57 14.00
C THR A 114 7.33 0.21 14.00
N SER A 115 6.18 0.11 14.66
CA SER A 115 5.22 -0.95 14.37
C SER A 115 4.72 -0.86 12.92
N PRO A 116 4.16 -1.94 12.35
CA PRO A 116 3.49 -1.89 11.06
C PRO A 116 2.33 -0.89 11.05
N TYR A 117 2.16 -0.20 9.94
CA TYR A 117 1.03 0.67 9.61
C TYR A 117 0.11 -0.04 8.60
N ASN A 118 -1.20 0.12 8.79
CA ASN A 118 -2.22 -0.39 7.90
C ASN A 118 -3.45 0.54 7.95
N GLU A 119 -3.86 1.07 6.80
CA GLU A 119 -5.05 1.90 6.68
C GLU A 119 -5.68 1.81 5.30
N CYS A 120 -6.99 1.63 5.27
CA CYS A 120 -7.79 1.79 4.07
C CYS A 120 -8.27 3.24 3.96
N PHE A 121 -7.90 3.91 2.87
CA PHE A 121 -8.37 5.24 2.52
C PHE A 121 -9.51 5.11 1.51
N ALA A 122 -10.70 5.60 1.88
CA ALA A 122 -11.84 5.77 0.97
C ALA A 122 -11.76 7.12 0.21
N ASP A 123 -10.55 7.54 -0.11
CA ASP A 123 -10.22 8.80 -0.79
C ASP A 123 -9.59 8.47 -2.14
N SER A 124 -10.18 8.98 -3.22
CA SER A 124 -9.65 8.78 -4.57
C SER A 124 -8.24 9.33 -4.73
N PHE A 125 -7.87 10.37 -3.99
CA PHE A 125 -6.54 10.98 -4.06
C PHE A 125 -5.43 10.00 -3.65
N MET A 126 -5.72 9.04 -2.77
CA MET A 126 -4.71 8.09 -2.29
C MET A 126 -4.40 6.98 -3.28
N LYS A 127 -4.95 7.02 -4.49
CA LYS A 127 -4.65 6.05 -5.53
C LYS A 127 -3.25 6.23 -6.10
N PRO A 128 -2.61 5.13 -6.53
CA PRO A 128 -1.33 5.15 -7.24
C PRO A 128 -1.24 6.18 -8.37
N ASP A 129 -2.27 6.30 -9.23
CA ASP A 129 -2.25 7.25 -10.36
C ASP A 129 -2.13 8.72 -9.92
N ASP A 130 -2.63 9.05 -8.74
CA ASP A 130 -2.68 10.42 -8.21
C ASP A 130 -1.46 10.76 -7.32
N ILE A 131 -0.85 9.75 -6.68
CA ILE A 131 0.28 9.95 -5.77
C ILE A 131 1.65 9.63 -6.38
N VAL A 132 1.70 8.87 -7.48
CA VAL A 132 2.98 8.55 -8.14
C VAL A 132 3.65 9.83 -8.63
N GLY A 133 4.95 9.96 -8.33
CA GLY A 133 5.71 11.18 -8.59
C GLY A 133 5.74 12.18 -7.43
N LEU A 134 4.93 11.98 -6.38
CA LEU A 134 5.08 12.68 -5.11
C LEU A 134 6.21 12.07 -4.27
N ASN A 135 6.75 12.87 -3.36
CA ASN A 135 7.71 12.43 -2.35
C ASN A 135 6.99 12.19 -1.02
N PHE A 136 7.21 11.02 -0.43
CA PHE A 136 6.82 10.76 0.94
C PHE A 136 7.93 11.23 1.89
N ILE A 137 7.63 12.25 2.69
CA ILE A 137 8.55 12.93 3.59
C ILE A 137 8.29 12.57 5.05
N VAL A 138 9.37 12.37 5.80
CA VAL A 138 9.37 12.22 7.26
C VAL A 138 10.21 13.35 7.87
N LYS A 139 9.65 14.08 8.83
CA LYS A 139 10.35 15.12 9.58
C LYS A 139 10.35 14.80 11.08
N CYS A 140 11.44 15.11 11.78
CA CYS A 140 11.54 15.14 13.24
C CYS A 140 11.75 16.59 13.66
N GLN A 141 10.85 17.15 14.50
CA GLN A 141 10.92 18.53 14.97
C GLN A 141 11.14 19.58 13.84
N SER A 142 10.50 19.37 12.69
CA SER A 142 10.63 20.15 11.45
C SER A 142 11.87 19.87 10.59
N GLU A 143 12.85 19.12 11.07
CA GLU A 143 13.98 18.68 10.26
C GLU A 143 13.61 17.46 9.43
N LYS A 144 13.89 17.49 8.12
CA LYS A 144 13.63 16.35 7.23
C LYS A 144 14.66 15.25 7.47
N ILE A 145 14.19 14.09 7.91
CA ILE A 145 15.01 12.89 8.22
C ILE A 145 14.78 11.74 7.23
N GLY A 146 13.74 11.82 6.40
CA GLY A 146 13.42 10.81 5.39
C GLY A 146 12.70 11.41 4.19
N GLU A 147 13.01 10.88 3.01
CA GLU A 147 12.36 11.20 1.74
C GLU A 147 12.40 9.99 0.83
N ALA A 148 11.27 9.65 0.23
CA ALA A 148 11.17 8.58 -0.75
C ALA A 148 10.21 8.96 -1.88
N LEU A 149 10.68 8.88 -3.12
CA LEU A 149 9.84 9.05 -4.31
C LEU A 149 8.86 7.88 -4.43
N ILE A 150 7.58 8.20 -4.60
CA ILE A 150 6.54 7.20 -4.86
C ILE A 150 6.55 6.82 -6.34
N LYS A 151 6.65 5.53 -6.62
CA LYS A 151 6.70 4.97 -7.98
C LYS A 151 5.93 3.68 -8.11
N TYR A 152 5.57 3.32 -9.33
CA TYR A 152 4.92 2.03 -9.63
C TYR A 152 5.86 0.85 -9.38
N SER A 153 5.30 -0.23 -8.82
CA SER A 153 5.92 -1.55 -8.68
C SER A 153 5.98 -2.34 -9.98
#